data_AF-W7CM21-F1
#
_entry.id   AF-W7CM21-F1
#
_cell.length_a   1.000
_cell.length_b   1.000
_cell.length_c   1.000
_cell.angle_alpha   90.00
_cell.angle_beta   90.00
_cell.angle_gamma   90.00
#
_symmetry.space_group_name_H-M   'P 1'
#
loop_
_entity.id
_entity.type
_entity.pdbx_description
1 polymer ?
#
loop_
_entity_poly.entity_id
_entity_poly.type
_entity_poly.pdbx_seq_one_letter_code
_entity_poly.pdbx_strand_id
1 'polypeptide(L)'
;MIIKTQAKNGVITQAVKTYDELTAEEKKKLVFVSGTKKEFYENYIVNYNKKGDLLRVQCHESTSERTKEVNIKSAEIKATPNLGDFLDATYGHGETQEKARKKIAASAIKELLIENDSSIAEVSRTSDVSATTIYSAADKPVAKTSVAVIKAIATTINKTPGDVLNELIKLEKDMG
;
A
#
# COMPACT_ATOMS: atom_id res chain seq x y z
N MET A 1 10.52 -2.39 26.39
CA MET A 1 9.93 -3.75 26.41
C MET A 1 8.49 -3.69 26.91
N ILE A 2 7.54 -4.24 26.14
CA ILE A 2 6.12 -4.36 26.52
C ILE A 2 5.79 -5.84 26.73
N ILE A 3 5.33 -6.22 27.92
CA ILE A 3 4.93 -7.61 28.23
C ILE A 3 3.49 -7.81 27.76
N LYS A 4 3.28 -8.73 26.81
CA LYS A 4 1.93 -9.08 26.32
C LYS A 4 1.28 -10.17 27.15
N THR A 5 2.05 -11.11 27.67
CA THR A 5 1.50 -12.24 28.43
C THR A 5 2.49 -12.76 29.45
N GLN A 6 1.96 -13.11 30.62
CA GLN A 6 2.69 -13.68 31.73
C GLN A 6 1.98 -14.96 32.21
N ALA A 7 2.74 -15.99 32.51
CA ALA A 7 2.22 -17.22 33.09
C ALA A 7 1.90 -17.03 34.58
N LYS A 8 1.05 -17.92 35.14
CA LYS A 8 0.62 -17.87 36.56
C LYS A 8 1.78 -17.94 37.56
N ASN A 9 2.96 -18.40 37.12
CA ASN A 9 4.19 -18.48 37.89
C ASN A 9 5.08 -17.22 37.78
N GLY A 10 4.57 -16.13 37.19
CA GLY A 10 5.30 -14.88 37.03
C GLY A 10 6.29 -14.84 35.86
N VAL A 11 6.42 -15.93 35.09
CA VAL A 11 7.33 -15.96 33.93
C VAL A 11 6.68 -15.26 32.73
N ILE A 12 7.41 -14.36 32.08
CA ILE A 12 6.98 -13.69 30.85
C ILE A 12 6.96 -14.71 29.73
N THR A 13 5.79 -14.96 29.13
CA THR A 13 5.66 -15.90 28.01
C THR A 13 5.72 -15.18 26.65
N GLN A 14 5.34 -13.90 26.62
CA GLN A 14 5.40 -13.09 25.41
C GLN A 14 5.77 -11.65 25.73
N ALA A 15 6.80 -11.13 25.07
CA ALA A 15 7.23 -9.75 25.13
C ALA A 15 7.40 -9.15 23.74
N VAL A 16 7.12 -7.86 23.62
CA VAL A 16 7.47 -7.03 22.47
C VAL A 16 8.68 -6.20 22.86
N LYS A 17 9.73 -6.28 22.06
CA LYS A 17 11.01 -5.60 22.26
C LYS A 17 11.41 -4.84 21.01
N THR A 18 12.15 -3.75 21.18
CA THR A 18 12.87 -3.11 20.08
C THR A 18 14.15 -3.89 19.75
N TYR A 19 14.80 -3.60 18.62
CA TYR A 19 16.00 -4.34 18.21
C TYR A 19 17.16 -4.25 19.22
N ASP A 20 17.27 -3.12 19.92
CA ASP A 20 18.33 -2.87 20.90
C ASP A 20 18.09 -3.60 22.23
N GLU A 21 16.83 -3.90 22.53
CA GLU A 21 16.42 -4.67 23.71
C GLU A 21 16.56 -6.20 23.51
N LEU A 22 16.85 -6.66 22.29
CA LEU A 22 17.08 -8.08 22.00
C LEU A 22 18.44 -8.54 22.53
N THR A 23 18.43 -9.65 23.27
CA THR A 23 19.67 -10.28 23.74
C THR A 23 20.43 -10.95 22.59
N ALA A 24 21.71 -11.27 22.79
CA ALA A 24 22.53 -11.95 21.77
C ALA A 24 21.94 -13.32 21.36
N GLU A 25 21.31 -14.03 22.29
CA GLU A 25 20.63 -15.31 22.01
C GLU A 25 19.35 -15.13 21.20
N GLU A 26 18.60 -14.06 21.48
CA GLU A 26 17.41 -13.69 20.73
C GLU A 26 17.74 -13.29 19.28
N LYS A 27 18.83 -12.52 19.09
CA LYS A 27 19.32 -12.13 17.76
C LYS A 27 19.75 -13.33 16.92
N LYS A 28 20.33 -14.37 17.53
CA LYS A 28 20.70 -15.62 16.82
C LYS A 28 19.48 -16.41 16.34
N LYS A 29 18.36 -16.38 17.07
CA LYS A 29 17.11 -17.03 16.68
C LYS A 29 16.21 -16.17 15.79
N LEU A 30 16.54 -14.89 15.61
CA LEU A 30 15.79 -14.01 14.72
C LEU A 30 16.10 -14.38 13.27
N VAL A 31 15.09 -14.89 12.57
CA VAL A 31 15.19 -15.20 11.14
C VAL A 31 14.43 -14.15 10.34
N PHE A 32 15.14 -13.43 9.49
CA PHE A 32 14.53 -12.57 8.48
C PHE A 32 14.10 -13.42 7.28
N VAL A 33 12.89 -13.16 6.77
CA VAL A 33 12.42 -13.76 5.53
C VAL A 33 13.27 -13.20 4.37
N SER A 34 13.50 -14.02 3.34
CA SER A 34 14.26 -13.58 2.16
C SER A 34 13.74 -12.24 1.62
N GLY A 35 14.65 -11.28 1.45
CA GLY A 35 14.33 -9.93 0.98
C GLY A 35 13.88 -8.93 2.06
N THR A 36 13.82 -9.30 3.35
CA THR A 36 13.56 -8.36 4.44
C THR A 36 14.81 -8.00 5.24
N LYS A 37 14.86 -6.76 5.75
CA LYS A 37 15.97 -6.22 6.54
C LYS A 37 15.46 -5.80 7.92
N LYS A 38 16.39 -5.64 8.89
CA LYS A 38 16.11 -5.15 10.24
C LYS A 38 15.37 -3.80 10.26
N GLU A 39 15.68 -2.93 9.29
CA GLU A 39 15.15 -1.56 9.19
C GLU A 39 13.66 -1.52 8.83
N PHE A 40 13.11 -2.63 8.34
CA PHE A 40 11.70 -2.71 7.98
C PHE A 40 10.79 -2.95 9.18
N TYR A 41 11.35 -3.23 10.36
CA TYR A 41 10.60 -3.61 11.54
C TYR A 41 10.90 -2.66 12.71
N GLU A 42 9.84 -2.17 13.31
CA GLU A 42 9.89 -1.31 14.50
C GLU A 42 10.03 -2.15 15.77
N ASN A 43 9.29 -3.26 15.82
CA ASN A 43 9.16 -4.09 17.00
C ASN A 43 9.30 -5.59 16.67
N TYR A 44 9.80 -6.35 17.64
CA TYR A 44 10.01 -7.79 17.58
C TYR A 44 9.26 -8.49 18.71
N ILE A 45 8.60 -9.60 18.40
CA ILE A 45 7.98 -10.46 19.42
C ILE A 45 8.98 -11.54 19.82
N VAL A 46 9.24 -11.62 21.13
CA VAL A 46 10.00 -12.68 21.76
C VAL A 46 9.02 -13.56 22.55
N ASN A 47 9.04 -14.87 22.28
CA ASN A 47 8.23 -15.83 23.02
C ASN A 47 9.13 -16.73 23.86
N TYR A 48 8.76 -16.91 25.12
CA TYR A 48 9.42 -17.82 26.05
C TYR A 48 8.45 -18.92 26.50
N ASN A 49 9.00 -20.05 26.93
CA ASN A 49 8.23 -21.10 27.56
C ASN A 49 7.91 -20.73 29.03
N LYS A 50 7.07 -21.53 29.70
CA LYS A 50 6.72 -21.34 31.12
C LYS A 50 7.89 -21.56 32.09
N LYS A 51 9.04 -22.05 31.61
CA LYS A 51 10.28 -22.26 32.36
C LYS A 51 11.29 -21.13 32.16
N GLY A 52 11.03 -20.17 31.26
CA GLY A 52 11.90 -19.05 30.94
C GLY A 52 12.78 -19.24 29.69
N ASP A 53 12.75 -20.39 29.03
CA ASP A 53 13.57 -20.64 27.84
C ASP A 53 12.99 -19.97 26.59
N LEU A 54 13.87 -19.39 25.77
CA LEU A 54 13.51 -18.75 24.51
C LEU A 54 12.98 -19.78 23.50
N LEU A 55 11.72 -19.63 23.10
CA LEU A 55 11.09 -20.47 22.06
C LEU A 55 11.41 -19.93 20.66
N ARG A 56 10.95 -18.70 20.37
CA ARG A 56 11.06 -18.09 19.04
C ARG A 56 11.10 -16.57 19.13
N VAL A 57 11.78 -15.96 18.18
CA VAL A 57 11.77 -14.52 17.92
C VAL A 57 11.19 -14.29 16.55
N GLN A 58 10.21 -13.39 16.44
CA GLN A 58 9.53 -13.08 15.18
C GLN A 58 9.48 -11.57 14.97
N CYS A 59 9.62 -11.15 13.72
CA CYS A 59 9.34 -9.78 13.32
C CYS A 59 7.86 -9.48 13.57
N HIS A 60 7.53 -8.31 14.14
CA HIS A 60 6.16 -7.96 14.47
C HIS A 60 5.62 -6.84 13.60
N GLU A 61 5.80 -5.59 14.03
CA GLU A 61 5.28 -4.41 13.34
C GLU A 61 6.31 -3.90 12.36
N SER A 62 5.86 -3.67 11.13
CA SER A 62 6.67 -3.01 10.11
C SER A 62 6.58 -1.50 10.28
N THR A 63 7.63 -0.79 9.89
CA THR A 63 7.62 0.69 9.96
C THR A 63 6.45 1.27 9.17
N SER A 64 5.93 2.41 9.63
CA SER A 64 4.82 3.12 8.99
C SER A 64 5.10 3.47 7.53
N GLU A 65 6.35 3.75 7.18
CA GLU A 65 6.78 4.00 5.80
C GLU A 65 6.72 2.74 4.95
N ARG A 66 7.17 1.59 5.49
CA ARG A 66 7.14 0.31 4.77
C ARG A 66 5.71 -0.17 4.55
N THR A 67 4.83 0.00 5.53
CA THR A 67 3.42 -0.36 5.38
C THR A 67 2.73 0.51 4.32
N LYS A 68 3.02 1.82 4.27
CA LYS A 68 2.57 2.70 3.17
C LYS A 68 3.08 2.20 1.81
N GLU A 69 4.37 1.88 1.70
CA GLU A 69 4.96 1.42 0.44
C GLU A 69 4.35 0.10 -0.04
N VAL A 70 4.16 -0.88 0.86
CA VAL A 70 3.53 -2.16 0.55
C VAL A 70 2.08 -1.96 0.11
N ASN A 71 1.35 -1.06 0.75
CA ASN A 71 -0.03 -0.73 0.35
C ASN A 71 -0.09 -0.09 -1.02
N ILE A 72 0.82 0.85 -1.34
CA ILE A 72 0.91 1.47 -2.66
C ILE A 72 1.20 0.41 -3.73
N LYS A 73 2.22 -0.43 -3.55
CA LYS A 73 2.57 -1.50 -4.49
C LYS A 73 1.44 -2.51 -4.68
N SER A 74 0.77 -2.87 -3.58
CA SER A 74 -0.36 -3.79 -3.64
C SER A 74 -1.56 -3.19 -4.38
N ALA A 75 -1.80 -1.89 -4.20
CA ALA A 75 -2.84 -1.16 -4.94
C ALA A 75 -2.49 -1.05 -6.43
N GLU A 76 -1.22 -0.77 -6.74
CA GLU A 76 -0.71 -0.71 -8.11
C GLU A 76 -0.86 -2.05 -8.83
N ILE A 77 -0.37 -3.15 -8.27
CA ILE A 77 -0.51 -4.49 -8.85
C ILE A 77 -1.98 -4.85 -9.13
N LYS A 78 -2.87 -4.46 -8.22
CA LYS A 78 -4.32 -4.69 -8.37
C LYS A 78 -4.94 -3.82 -9.46
N ALA A 79 -4.42 -2.61 -9.68
CA ALA A 79 -4.95 -1.66 -10.65
C ALA A 79 -4.35 -1.81 -12.05
N THR A 80 -3.11 -2.29 -12.16
CA THR A 80 -2.47 -2.57 -13.45
C THR A 80 -3.08 -3.81 -14.11
N PRO A 81 -3.43 -3.76 -15.40
CA PRO A 81 -3.94 -4.92 -16.11
C PRO A 81 -2.87 -6.00 -16.20
N ASN A 82 -3.23 -7.22 -15.87
CA ASN A 82 -2.39 -8.41 -16.02
C ASN A 82 -2.89 -9.28 -17.18
N LEU A 83 -2.14 -10.33 -17.52
CA LEU A 83 -2.50 -11.24 -18.61
C LEU A 83 -3.91 -11.83 -18.46
N GLY A 84 -4.35 -12.11 -17.23
CA GLY A 84 -5.71 -12.56 -16.94
C GLY A 84 -6.76 -11.51 -17.30
N ASP A 85 -6.52 -10.23 -16.94
CA ASP A 85 -7.41 -9.13 -17.33
C ASP A 85 -7.50 -9.01 -18.87
N PHE A 86 -6.40 -9.19 -19.61
CA PHE A 86 -6.45 -9.19 -21.07
C PHE A 86 -7.28 -10.35 -21.61
N LEU A 87 -7.09 -11.56 -21.09
CA LEU A 87 -7.87 -12.74 -21.49
C LEU A 87 -9.35 -12.56 -21.17
N ASP A 88 -9.69 -12.05 -19.99
CA ASP A 88 -11.07 -11.78 -19.58
C ASP A 88 -11.72 -10.68 -20.42
N ALA A 89 -10.96 -9.66 -20.85
CA ALA A 89 -11.49 -8.63 -21.76
C ALA A 89 -11.85 -9.21 -23.14
N THR A 90 -11.03 -10.13 -23.66
CA THR A 90 -11.23 -10.78 -24.97
C THR A 90 -12.25 -11.91 -24.96
N TYR A 91 -12.22 -12.78 -23.95
CA TYR A 91 -12.96 -14.05 -23.90
C TYR A 91 -13.86 -14.20 -22.67
N GLY A 92 -13.75 -13.32 -21.68
CA GLY A 92 -14.59 -13.35 -20.49
C GLY A 92 -16.05 -13.01 -20.80
N HIS A 93 -16.92 -13.20 -19.81
CA HIS A 93 -18.36 -13.01 -19.96
C HIS A 93 -18.95 -12.22 -18.79
N GLY A 94 -19.95 -11.38 -19.08
CA GLY A 94 -20.67 -10.61 -18.07
C GLY A 94 -19.77 -9.63 -17.31
N GLU A 95 -19.88 -9.61 -15.99
CA GLU A 95 -19.19 -8.63 -15.14
C GLU A 95 -17.66 -8.72 -15.17
N THR A 96 -17.07 -9.90 -15.37
CA THR A 96 -15.60 -10.05 -15.41
C THR A 96 -15.02 -9.39 -16.66
N GLN A 97 -15.68 -9.54 -17.80
CA GLN A 97 -15.28 -8.87 -19.04
C GLN A 97 -15.38 -7.34 -18.93
N GLU A 98 -16.47 -6.82 -18.33
CA GLU A 98 -16.65 -5.38 -18.16
C GLU A 98 -15.60 -4.78 -17.22
N LYS A 99 -15.30 -5.46 -16.10
CA LYS A 99 -14.25 -5.06 -15.15
C LYS A 99 -12.87 -5.05 -15.81
N ALA A 100 -12.55 -6.09 -16.56
CA ALA A 100 -11.30 -6.20 -17.30
C ALA A 100 -11.13 -5.09 -18.35
N ARG A 101 -12.19 -4.80 -19.13
CA ARG A 101 -12.20 -3.70 -20.11
C ARG A 101 -12.00 -2.34 -19.45
N LYS A 102 -12.66 -2.07 -18.33
CA LYS A 102 -12.47 -0.80 -17.58
C LYS A 102 -11.04 -0.64 -17.07
N LYS A 103 -10.42 -1.74 -16.63
CA LYS A 103 -9.07 -1.73 -16.09
C LYS A 103 -8.00 -1.49 -17.18
N ILE A 104 -8.25 -1.99 -18.39
CA ILE A 104 -7.40 -1.78 -19.58
C ILE A 104 -7.61 -0.39 -20.19
N ALA A 105 -8.83 0.15 -20.11
CA ALA A 105 -9.14 1.46 -20.65
C ALA A 105 -8.23 2.55 -20.06
N ALA A 106 -7.78 3.45 -20.94
CA ALA A 106 -7.12 4.69 -20.52
C ALA A 106 -8.10 5.53 -19.70
N SER A 107 -7.57 6.30 -18.75
CA SER A 107 -8.39 7.22 -17.96
C SER A 107 -7.71 8.56 -17.80
N ALA A 108 -8.52 9.61 -17.68
CA ALA A 108 -8.06 11.00 -17.70
C ALA A 108 -7.05 11.27 -16.58
N ILE A 109 -7.25 10.65 -15.43
CA ILE A 109 -6.34 10.77 -14.28
C ILE A 109 -4.99 10.10 -14.57
N LYS A 110 -4.97 8.93 -15.22
CA LYS A 110 -3.72 8.26 -15.57
C LYS A 110 -2.95 9.05 -16.64
N GLU A 111 -3.64 9.54 -17.67
CA GLU A 111 -3.04 10.36 -18.73
C GLU A 111 -2.47 11.66 -18.20
N LEU A 112 -3.24 12.40 -17.40
CA LEU A 112 -2.77 13.65 -16.81
C LEU A 112 -1.50 13.44 -15.97
N LEU A 113 -1.44 12.35 -15.21
CA LEU A 113 -0.25 12.05 -14.40
C LEU A 113 0.95 11.72 -15.29
N ILE A 114 0.75 10.94 -16.36
CA ILE A 114 1.80 10.62 -17.34
C ILE A 114 2.31 11.90 -18.03
N GLU A 115 1.42 12.81 -18.42
CA GLU A 115 1.80 14.10 -19.04
C GLU A 115 2.64 15.00 -18.13
N ASN A 116 2.53 14.83 -16.80
CA ASN A 116 3.25 15.61 -15.80
C ASN A 116 4.36 14.78 -15.12
N ASP A 117 4.87 13.74 -15.79
CA ASP A 117 5.93 12.85 -15.29
C ASP A 117 5.68 12.34 -13.85
N SER A 118 4.42 12.11 -13.53
CA SER A 118 3.93 11.77 -12.21
C SER A 118 3.18 10.45 -12.23
N SER A 119 3.03 9.85 -11.04
CA SER A 119 2.35 8.58 -10.86
C SER A 119 1.34 8.63 -9.72
N ILE A 120 0.36 7.73 -9.75
CA ILE A 120 -0.61 7.56 -8.64
C ILE A 120 0.14 7.23 -7.33
N ALA A 121 1.25 6.51 -7.42
CA ALA A 121 2.12 6.20 -6.28
C ALA A 121 2.72 7.47 -5.68
N GLU A 122 3.21 8.41 -6.49
CA GLU A 122 3.73 9.70 -6.01
C GLU A 122 2.64 10.56 -5.40
N VAL A 123 1.45 10.63 -6.04
CA VAL A 123 0.31 11.35 -5.47
C VAL A 123 -0.05 10.80 -4.08
N SER A 124 -0.03 9.49 -3.91
CA SER A 124 -0.28 8.86 -2.60
C SER A 124 0.84 9.07 -1.57
N ARG A 125 2.07 9.40 -2.00
CA ARG A 125 3.19 9.69 -1.10
C ARG A 125 3.19 11.15 -0.65
N THR A 126 2.82 12.06 -1.54
CA THR A 126 2.79 13.51 -1.27
C THR A 126 1.50 13.97 -0.60
N SER A 127 0.45 13.14 -0.61
CA SER A 127 -0.86 13.46 -0.03
C SER A 127 -1.31 12.41 1.00
N ASP A 128 -2.30 12.78 1.80
CA ASP A 128 -2.96 11.85 2.74
C ASP A 128 -4.00 10.94 2.06
N VAL A 129 -4.09 10.94 0.72
CA VAL A 129 -5.04 10.13 -0.01
C VAL A 129 -4.39 8.78 -0.36
N SER A 130 -5.07 7.69 -0.01
CA SER A 130 -4.57 6.35 -0.30
C SER A 130 -4.51 6.07 -1.81
N ALA A 131 -3.47 5.36 -2.26
CA ALA A 131 -3.35 4.89 -3.65
C ALA A 131 -4.61 4.16 -4.13
N THR A 132 -5.22 3.32 -3.30
CA THR A 132 -6.47 2.61 -3.61
C THR A 132 -7.62 3.58 -3.96
N THR A 133 -7.72 4.69 -3.22
CA THR A 133 -8.73 5.73 -3.49
C THR A 133 -8.47 6.41 -4.82
N ILE A 134 -7.20 6.70 -5.14
CA ILE A 134 -6.81 7.37 -6.38
C ILE A 134 -7.05 6.44 -7.58
N TYR A 135 -6.68 5.15 -7.48
CA TYR A 135 -6.99 4.16 -8.50
C TYR A 135 -8.51 4.01 -8.72
N SER A 136 -9.29 3.95 -7.63
CA SER A 136 -10.75 3.89 -7.76
C SER A 136 -11.36 5.15 -8.37
N ALA A 137 -10.75 6.31 -8.17
CA ALA A 137 -11.14 7.55 -8.83
C ALA A 137 -10.78 7.52 -10.33
N ALA A 138 -9.65 6.94 -10.69
CA ALA A 138 -9.20 6.78 -12.07
C ALA A 138 -10.12 5.86 -12.89
N ASP A 139 -10.86 4.95 -12.26
CA ASP A 139 -11.82 4.05 -12.93
C ASP A 139 -13.23 4.67 -13.09
N LYS A 140 -13.45 5.89 -12.58
CA LYS A 140 -14.75 6.57 -12.55
C LYS A 140 -14.73 7.83 -13.39
N PRO A 141 -15.91 8.31 -13.83
CA PRO A 141 -16.01 9.61 -14.48
C PRO A 141 -15.49 10.74 -13.59
N VAL A 142 -14.88 11.76 -14.18
CA VAL A 142 -14.26 12.88 -13.45
C VAL A 142 -15.29 13.58 -12.54
N ALA A 143 -16.54 13.65 -12.97
CA ALA A 143 -17.66 14.20 -12.19
C ALA A 143 -17.95 13.47 -10.87
N LYS A 144 -17.53 12.21 -10.73
CA LYS A 144 -17.67 11.39 -9.50
C LYS A 144 -16.38 11.36 -8.66
N THR A 145 -15.32 12.03 -9.10
CA THR A 145 -14.06 12.10 -8.36
C THR A 145 -14.17 13.07 -7.19
N SER A 146 -13.64 12.68 -6.04
CA SER A 146 -13.70 13.53 -4.85
C SER A 146 -12.76 14.73 -4.96
N VAL A 147 -13.16 15.86 -4.38
CA VAL A 147 -12.34 17.08 -4.32
C VAL A 147 -10.99 16.81 -3.62
N ALA A 148 -10.94 15.87 -2.68
CA ALA A 148 -9.70 15.47 -2.02
C ALA A 148 -8.70 14.84 -3.00
N VAL A 149 -9.15 14.01 -3.94
CA VAL A 149 -8.28 13.42 -4.97
C VAL A 149 -7.78 14.49 -5.94
N ILE A 150 -8.65 15.42 -6.36
CA ILE A 150 -8.26 16.53 -7.25
C ILE A 150 -7.22 17.42 -6.57
N LYS A 151 -7.41 17.75 -5.29
CA LYS A 151 -6.42 18.51 -4.51
C LYS A 151 -5.10 17.76 -4.37
N ALA A 152 -5.15 16.44 -4.12
CA ALA A 152 -3.95 15.62 -4.01
C ALA A 152 -3.15 15.61 -5.32
N ILE A 153 -3.82 15.41 -6.46
CA ILE A 153 -3.17 15.49 -7.78
C ILE A 153 -2.58 16.87 -8.01
N ALA A 154 -3.35 17.93 -7.74
CA ALA A 154 -2.92 19.32 -7.89
C ALA A 154 -1.67 19.65 -7.05
N THR A 155 -1.59 19.15 -5.82
CA THR A 155 -0.38 19.30 -4.98
C THR A 155 0.83 18.58 -5.55
N THR A 156 0.65 17.43 -6.21
CA THR A 156 1.75 16.66 -6.79
C THR A 156 2.27 17.31 -8.08
N ILE A 157 1.38 17.78 -8.95
CA ILE A 157 1.75 18.39 -10.24
C ILE A 157 1.95 19.91 -10.17
N ASN A 158 1.93 20.50 -8.97
CA ASN A 158 2.10 21.93 -8.72
C ASN A 158 1.14 22.83 -9.53
N LYS A 159 -0.11 22.39 -9.71
CA LYS A 159 -1.18 23.18 -10.37
C LYS A 159 -2.28 23.56 -9.39
N THR A 160 -3.18 24.45 -9.78
CA THR A 160 -4.37 24.73 -8.96
C THR A 160 -5.41 23.61 -9.14
N PRO A 161 -6.21 23.28 -8.11
CA PRO A 161 -7.25 22.26 -8.24
C PRO A 161 -8.28 22.56 -9.35
N GLY A 162 -8.50 23.84 -9.66
CA GLY A 162 -9.38 24.26 -10.75
C GLY A 162 -8.81 23.94 -12.12
N ASP A 163 -7.52 24.19 -12.33
CA ASP A 163 -6.83 23.87 -13.59
C ASP A 163 -6.79 22.36 -13.82
N VAL A 164 -6.48 21.59 -12.77
CA VAL A 164 -6.51 20.12 -12.81
C VAL A 164 -7.89 19.60 -13.19
N LEU A 165 -8.96 20.14 -12.60
CA LEU A 165 -10.32 19.73 -12.93
C LEU A 165 -10.66 20.05 -14.39
N ASN A 166 -10.29 21.23 -14.88
CA ASN A 166 -10.54 21.64 -16.27
C ASN A 166 -9.79 20.73 -17.27
N GLU A 167 -8.53 20.40 -16.98
CA GLU A 167 -7.73 19.48 -17.80
C GLU A 167 -8.32 18.07 -17.80
N LEU A 168 -8.73 17.55 -16.63
CA LEU A 168 -9.37 16.24 -16.52
C LEU A 168 -10.69 16.16 -17.31
N ILE A 169 -11.53 17.21 -17.24
CA ILE A 169 -12.78 17.27 -18.01
C ILE A 169 -12.48 17.32 -19.51
N LYS A 170 -11.42 18.02 -19.92
CA LYS A 170 -11.01 18.09 -21.33
C LYS A 170 -10.55 16.72 -21.83
N LEU A 171 -9.64 16.08 -21.10
CA LEU A 171 -9.15 14.73 -21.43
C LEU A 171 -10.29 13.72 -21.49
N GLU A 172 -11.23 13.74 -20.53
CA GLU A 172 -12.40 12.85 -20.54
C GLU A 172 -13.29 13.06 -21.78
N LYS A 173 -13.41 14.29 -22.30
CA LYS A 173 -14.13 14.56 -23.55
C LYS A 173 -13.37 14.11 -24.80
N ASP A 174 -12.05 14.15 -24.78
CA ASP A 174 -11.23 13.74 -25.91
C ASP A 174 -11.17 12.19 -26.03
N MET A 175 -11.43 11.47 -24.94
CA MET A 175 -11.47 9.99 -24.89
C MET A 175 -12.88 9.37 -25.09
N GLY A 176 -13.95 10.15 -24.93
CA GLY A 176 -15.35 9.68 -24.97
C GLY A 176 -16.02 9.88 -26.33
#